data_AF-A0A8T3NK98-F1
#
_entry.id   AF-A0A8T3NK98-F1
#
_cell.length_a   1.000
_cell.length_b   1.000
_cell.length_c   1.000
_cell.angle_alpha   90.00
_cell.angle_beta   90.00
_cell.angle_gamma   90.00
#
_symmetry.space_group_name_H-M   'P 1'
#
loop_
_entity.id
_entity.type
_entity.pdbx_description
1 polymer ?
#
loop_
_entity_poly.entity_id
_entity_poly.type
_entity_poly.pdbx_seq_one_letter_code
_entity_poly.pdbx_strand_id
1 'polypeptide(L)'
;MAAPGPATIVRLSVAPDFRRGWPSAPDALAEGAVDADRGRRLVQAAPIEPRPVWAQDGTVWPRPAAGTNPARTYGHRPAAGMPQAGVVPAWEYEWLVAVPAPGTGWVPRLDVRRRGPSDGTPTGVAIAMPRGTLTHPSVDAPHPVVALESGDDPVESARAKLDADRPW
;
A
#
# COMPACT_ATOMS: atom_id res chain seq x y z
N MET A 1 4.68 -4.46 -24.62
CA MET A 1 3.25 -4.19 -24.90
C MET A 1 2.58 -3.93 -23.56
N ALA A 2 2.03 -2.74 -23.32
CA ALA A 2 1.29 -2.48 -22.08
C ALA A 2 -0.10 -3.14 -22.20
N ALA A 3 -0.57 -3.79 -21.13
CA ALA A 3 -1.95 -4.26 -21.09
C ALA A 3 -2.91 -3.05 -21.26
N PRO A 4 -4.10 -3.22 -21.85
CA PRO A 4 -5.03 -2.13 -22.23
C PRO A 4 -5.71 -1.42 -21.03
N GLY A 5 -5.03 -1.33 -19.88
CA GLY A 5 -5.56 -0.79 -18.64
C GLY A 5 -6.19 -1.87 -17.74
N PRO A 6 -6.84 -1.45 -16.63
CA PRO A 6 -7.54 -2.35 -15.73
C PRO A 6 -8.62 -3.14 -16.47
N ALA A 7 -8.58 -4.46 -16.39
CA ALA A 7 -9.51 -5.34 -17.08
C ALA A 7 -9.95 -6.47 -16.13
N THR A 8 -11.16 -7.00 -16.36
CA THR A 8 -11.62 -8.19 -15.61
C THR A 8 -10.72 -9.37 -15.95
N ILE A 9 -10.66 -10.36 -15.06
CA ILE A 9 -9.88 -11.58 -15.33
C ILE A 9 -10.37 -12.31 -16.60
N VAL A 10 -11.67 -12.21 -16.90
CA VAL A 10 -12.29 -12.64 -18.16
C VAL A 10 -11.60 -12.00 -19.35
N ARG A 11 -11.49 -10.67 -19.31
CA ARG A 11 -10.89 -9.92 -20.40
C ARG A 11 -9.38 -10.13 -20.51
N LEU A 12 -8.69 -10.37 -19.40
CA LEU A 12 -7.27 -10.71 -19.40
C LEU A 12 -7.00 -12.12 -19.95
N SER A 13 -7.92 -13.07 -19.76
CA SER A 13 -7.75 -14.44 -20.24
C SER A 13 -7.74 -14.59 -21.77
N VAL A 14 -8.25 -13.59 -22.49
CA VAL A 14 -8.25 -13.55 -23.96
C VAL A 14 -7.10 -12.70 -24.53
N ALA A 15 -6.21 -12.19 -23.67
CA ALA A 15 -5.04 -11.45 -24.12
C ALA A 15 -4.05 -12.40 -24.85
N PRO A 16 -3.32 -11.91 -25.87
CA PRO A 16 -2.38 -12.74 -26.63
C PRO A 16 -1.30 -13.41 -25.76
N ASP A 17 -0.91 -12.75 -24.66
CA ASP A 17 0.11 -13.23 -23.74
C ASP A 17 -0.41 -14.29 -22.74
N PHE A 18 -1.74 -14.50 -22.66
CA PHE A 18 -2.33 -15.46 -21.76
C PHE A 18 -2.21 -16.88 -22.35
N ARG A 19 -1.37 -17.71 -21.73
CA ARG A 19 -0.98 -19.01 -22.27
C ARG A 19 -1.91 -20.17 -21.88
N ARG A 20 -2.88 -19.94 -21.01
CA ARG A 20 -3.82 -20.98 -20.52
C ARG A 20 -5.22 -20.76 -21.10
N GLY A 21 -6.11 -21.74 -20.95
CA GLY A 21 -7.51 -21.56 -21.32
C GLY A 21 -8.29 -20.73 -20.31
N TRP A 22 -9.40 -20.11 -20.73
CA TRP A 22 -10.32 -19.37 -19.87
C TRP A 22 -10.69 -20.07 -18.55
N PRO A 23 -11.00 -21.39 -18.52
CA PRO A 23 -11.37 -22.08 -17.28
C PRO A 23 -10.28 -22.03 -16.18
N SER A 24 -9.01 -21.86 -16.55
CA SER A 24 -7.93 -21.78 -15.57
C SER A 24 -7.92 -20.48 -14.74
N ALA A 25 -8.57 -19.41 -15.22
CA ALA A 25 -8.63 -18.13 -14.53
C ALA A 25 -9.49 -18.18 -13.24
N PRO A 26 -10.74 -18.67 -13.26
CA PRO A 26 -11.50 -18.89 -12.03
C PRO A 26 -10.86 -19.94 -11.11
N ASP A 27 -10.28 -21.01 -11.65
CA ASP A 27 -9.57 -22.02 -10.84
C ASP A 27 -8.40 -21.38 -10.07
N ALA A 28 -7.60 -20.55 -10.74
CA ALA A 28 -6.51 -19.82 -10.09
C ALA A 28 -6.98 -18.79 -9.04
N LEU A 29 -8.20 -18.27 -9.15
CA LEU A 29 -8.78 -17.40 -8.12
C LEU A 29 -9.33 -18.19 -6.92
N ALA A 30 -9.88 -19.38 -7.19
CA ALA A 30 -10.49 -20.22 -6.16
C ALA A 30 -9.45 -20.99 -5.34
N GLU A 31 -8.44 -21.54 -6.01
CA GLU A 31 -7.45 -22.45 -5.42
C GLU A 31 -6.04 -21.86 -5.38
N GLY A 32 -5.79 -20.80 -6.14
CA GLY A 32 -4.50 -20.15 -6.19
C GLY A 32 -4.24 -19.27 -4.96
N ALA A 33 -2.97 -19.08 -4.68
CA ALA A 33 -2.49 -18.17 -3.65
C ALA A 33 -1.52 -17.16 -4.26
N VAL A 34 -1.58 -15.93 -3.74
CA VAL A 34 -0.57 -14.91 -4.01
C VAL A 34 0.25 -14.73 -2.74
N ASP A 35 1.56 -14.93 -2.86
CA ASP A 35 2.50 -14.57 -1.81
C ASP A 35 2.62 -13.04 -1.76
N ALA A 36 1.82 -12.42 -0.90
CA ALA A 36 1.76 -10.98 -0.73
C ALA A 36 3.09 -10.41 -0.23
N ASP A 37 3.84 -11.15 0.61
CA ASP A 37 5.14 -10.72 1.11
C ASP A 37 6.19 -10.73 0.01
N ARG A 38 6.15 -11.72 -0.89
CA ARG A 38 7.00 -11.71 -2.08
C ARG A 38 6.64 -10.56 -3.01
N GLY A 39 5.35 -10.27 -3.20
CA GLY A 39 4.89 -9.10 -3.94
C GLY A 39 5.41 -7.79 -3.34
N ARG A 40 5.33 -7.64 -2.02
CA ARG A 40 5.86 -6.50 -1.27
C ARG A 40 7.37 -6.36 -1.43
N ARG A 41 8.14 -7.45 -1.34
CA ARG A 41 9.59 -7.44 -1.60
C ARG A 41 9.94 -6.97 -3.02
N LEU A 42 9.11 -7.32 -4.02
CA LEU A 42 9.30 -6.82 -5.39
C LEU A 42 9.05 -5.32 -5.51
N VAL A 43 8.08 -4.77 -4.76
CA VAL A 43 7.86 -3.32 -4.67
C VAL A 43 9.08 -2.64 -4.05
N GLN A 44 9.56 -3.16 -2.91
CA GLN A 44 10.73 -2.61 -2.20
C GLN A 44 12.03 -2.68 -3.02
N ALA A 45 12.17 -3.72 -3.86
CA ALA A 45 13.35 -3.90 -4.71
C ALA A 45 13.30 -3.13 -6.03
N ALA A 46 12.20 -2.42 -6.33
CA ALA A 46 12.09 -1.66 -7.57
C ALA A 46 13.14 -0.53 -7.58
N PRO A 47 13.89 -0.37 -8.69
CA PRO A 47 14.88 0.70 -8.77
C PRO A 47 14.15 2.05 -8.79
N ILE A 48 14.44 2.87 -7.80
CA ILE A 48 13.93 4.23 -7.68
C ILE A 48 15.11 5.17 -7.50
N GLU A 49 15.02 6.35 -8.11
CA GLU A 49 15.95 7.42 -7.79
C GLU A 49 15.75 7.83 -6.33
N PRO A 50 16.82 8.06 -5.55
CA PRO A 50 16.70 8.57 -4.20
C PRO A 50 15.88 9.87 -4.17
N ARG A 51 14.90 9.94 -3.27
CA ARG A 51 14.07 11.15 -3.07
C ARG A 51 14.05 11.53 -1.59
N PRO A 52 14.20 12.82 -1.27
CA PRO A 52 14.28 13.30 0.11
C PRO A 52 12.92 13.47 0.80
N VAL A 53 11.81 13.38 0.07
CA VAL A 53 10.46 13.51 0.65
C VAL A 53 9.69 12.24 0.37
N TRP A 54 9.22 11.61 1.43
CA TRP A 54 8.34 10.46 1.38
C TRP A 54 6.96 10.87 1.90
N ALA A 55 5.92 10.25 1.38
CA ALA A 55 4.56 10.42 1.85
C ALA A 55 4.01 9.06 2.26
N GLN A 56 3.21 9.07 3.31
CA GLN A 56 2.53 7.89 3.80
C GLN A 56 1.04 8.16 3.97
N ASP A 57 0.22 7.19 3.60
CA ASP A 57 -1.23 7.34 3.57
C ASP A 57 -1.95 5.99 3.73
N GLY A 58 -3.01 5.99 4.53
CA GLY A 58 -3.87 4.85 4.77
C GLY A 58 -5.03 4.80 3.78
N THR A 59 -5.08 3.77 2.94
CA THR A 59 -6.20 3.56 2.01
C THR A 59 -7.19 2.53 2.55
N VAL A 60 -8.43 2.98 2.79
CA VAL A 60 -9.57 2.10 3.05
C VAL A 60 -10.08 1.52 1.73
N TRP A 61 -10.16 0.18 1.65
CA TRP A 61 -10.74 -0.56 0.55
C TRP A 61 -12.07 -1.23 0.96
N PRO A 62 -13.23 -0.62 0.66
CA PRO A 62 -14.54 -1.16 1.03
C PRO A 62 -14.82 -2.56 0.44
N ARG A 63 -15.28 -3.47 1.30
CA ARG A 63 -15.67 -4.86 0.98
C ARG A 63 -16.93 -5.31 1.73
N PRO A 64 -18.05 -4.55 1.65
CA PRO A 64 -19.26 -4.88 2.40
C PRO A 64 -19.88 -6.22 1.98
N ALA A 65 -19.87 -6.53 0.68
CA ALA A 65 -20.43 -7.77 0.14
C ALA A 65 -19.53 -9.01 0.33
N ALA A 66 -18.28 -8.85 0.75
CA ALA A 66 -17.31 -9.95 0.81
C ALA A 66 -17.36 -10.72 2.15
N GLY A 67 -18.56 -11.03 2.64
CA GLY A 67 -18.86 -11.51 4.01
C GLY A 67 -17.98 -12.65 4.55
N THR A 68 -17.46 -13.50 3.68
CA THR A 68 -16.61 -14.65 4.02
C THR A 68 -15.12 -14.36 3.98
N ASN A 69 -14.72 -13.16 3.54
CA ASN A 69 -13.32 -12.83 3.33
C ASN A 69 -12.62 -12.43 4.64
N PRO A 70 -11.53 -13.11 5.04
CA PRO A 70 -10.88 -12.90 6.33
C PRO A 70 -10.15 -11.56 6.44
N ALA A 71 -9.83 -11.20 7.69
CA ALA A 71 -9.00 -10.04 8.06
C ALA A 71 -9.51 -8.71 7.45
N ARG A 72 -10.83 -8.56 7.33
CA ARG A 72 -11.44 -7.25 7.15
C ARG A 72 -11.48 -6.53 8.49
N THR A 73 -11.17 -5.25 8.44
CA THR A 73 -11.36 -4.27 9.51
C THR A 73 -12.66 -3.49 9.22
N TYR A 74 -12.87 -2.42 9.98
CA TYR A 74 -13.93 -1.46 9.78
C TYR A 74 -13.30 -0.11 9.48
N GLY A 75 -13.42 0.35 8.23
CA GLY A 75 -12.82 1.59 7.77
C GLY A 75 -13.88 2.68 7.55
N HIS A 76 -13.51 3.93 7.82
CA HIS A 76 -14.35 5.07 7.50
C HIS A 76 -14.34 5.34 5.99
N ARG A 77 -15.52 5.51 5.40
CA ARG A 77 -15.75 5.84 4.01
C ARG A 77 -16.63 7.08 3.95
N PRO A 78 -16.08 8.25 3.62
CA PRO A 78 -16.91 9.43 3.39
C PRO A 78 -17.80 9.18 2.16
N ALA A 79 -19.11 9.32 2.33
CA ALA A 79 -20.09 9.29 1.25
C ALA A 79 -20.84 10.63 1.26
N ALA A 80 -21.04 11.23 0.09
CA ALA A 80 -21.82 12.46 -0.02
C ALA A 80 -23.28 12.19 0.37
N GLY A 81 -23.88 13.05 1.20
CA GLY A 81 -25.28 12.94 1.62
C GLY A 81 -25.48 13.00 3.14
N MET A 82 -26.53 12.32 3.62
CA MET A 82 -26.93 12.30 5.04
C MET A 82 -25.79 11.85 5.97
N PRO A 83 -25.66 12.41 7.19
CA PRO A 83 -24.70 11.93 8.17
C PRO A 83 -25.02 10.48 8.53
N GLN A 84 -24.23 9.55 8.02
CA GLN A 84 -24.20 8.16 8.45
C GLN A 84 -22.86 7.97 9.18
N ALA A 85 -22.75 6.97 10.06
CA ALA A 85 -21.48 6.70 10.74
C ALA A 85 -20.30 6.45 9.76
N GLY A 86 -20.57 6.19 8.47
CA GLY A 86 -19.56 6.14 7.41
C GLY A 86 -18.65 4.91 7.49
N VAL A 87 -18.84 4.04 8.49
CA VAL A 87 -17.99 2.86 8.71
C VAL A 87 -18.51 1.67 7.91
N VAL A 88 -17.64 1.03 7.13
CA VAL A 88 -17.95 -0.17 6.34
C VAL A 88 -16.91 -1.27 6.54
N PRO A 89 -17.28 -2.56 6.44
CA PRO A 89 -16.31 -3.64 6.37
C PRO A 89 -15.36 -3.40 5.20
N ALA A 90 -14.07 -3.37 5.49
CA ALA A 90 -13.04 -2.99 4.53
C ALA A 90 -11.74 -3.76 4.77
N TRP A 91 -10.85 -3.71 3.80
CA TRP A 91 -9.43 -3.90 4.06
C TRP A 91 -8.77 -2.55 4.14
N GLU A 92 -7.68 -2.48 4.89
CA GLU A 92 -6.89 -1.26 4.98
C GLU A 92 -5.47 -1.55 4.53
N TYR A 93 -4.91 -0.60 3.80
CA TYR A 93 -3.56 -0.67 3.26
C TYR A 93 -2.83 0.60 3.62
N GLU A 94 -1.65 0.44 4.20
CA GLU A 94 -0.72 1.53 4.42
C GLU A 94 0.26 1.58 3.25
N TRP A 95 0.40 2.76 2.65
CA TRP A 95 1.31 3.00 1.54
C TRP A 95 2.44 3.92 1.98
N LEU A 96 3.68 3.53 1.70
CA LEU A 96 4.83 4.43 1.77
C LEU A 96 5.35 4.67 0.37
N VAL A 97 5.44 5.93 -0.04
CA VAL A 97 5.84 6.33 -1.38
C VAL A 97 6.90 7.43 -1.33
N ALA A 98 7.74 7.47 -2.35
CA ALA A 98 8.58 8.64 -2.60
C ALA A 98 7.73 9.70 -3.33
N VAL A 99 7.82 10.96 -2.91
CA VAL A 99 7.12 12.04 -3.61
C VAL A 99 7.79 12.28 -4.97
N PRO A 100 7.04 12.22 -6.08
CA PRO A 100 7.59 12.43 -7.42
C PRO A 100 8.08 13.88 -7.60
N ALA A 101 9.03 14.07 -8.51
CA ALA A 101 9.44 15.42 -8.90
C ALA A 101 8.25 16.19 -9.51
N PRO A 102 8.17 17.52 -9.30
CA PRO A 102 7.15 18.35 -9.93
C PRO A 102 7.10 18.12 -11.45
N GLY A 103 5.88 18.01 -12.00
CA GLY A 103 5.67 17.77 -13.42
C GLY A 103 5.83 16.32 -13.88
N THR A 104 6.08 15.37 -12.97
CA THR A 104 6.09 13.93 -13.29
C THR A 104 4.82 13.24 -12.78
N GLY A 105 4.37 12.19 -13.49
CA GLY A 105 3.09 11.51 -13.22
C GLY A 105 3.20 10.15 -12.53
N TRP A 106 4.41 9.63 -12.30
CA TRP A 106 4.61 8.31 -11.70
C TRP A 106 5.05 8.44 -10.25
N VAL A 107 4.31 7.82 -9.33
CA VAL A 107 4.63 7.79 -7.90
C VAL A 107 5.45 6.52 -7.59
N PRO A 108 6.75 6.64 -7.24
CA PRO A 108 7.55 5.49 -6.85
C PRO A 108 7.08 4.96 -5.48
N ARG A 109 6.75 3.66 -5.44
CA ARG A 109 6.28 3.00 -4.22
C ARG A 109 7.48 2.43 -3.49
N LEU A 110 7.62 2.76 -2.21
CA LEU A 110 8.67 2.24 -1.34
C LEU A 110 8.20 0.96 -0.69
N ASP A 111 6.98 0.98 -0.16
CA ASP A 111 6.41 -0.14 0.55
C ASP A 111 4.89 -0.08 0.56
N VAL A 112 4.25 -1.23 0.75
CA VAL A 112 2.81 -1.35 0.98
C VAL A 112 2.53 -2.48 1.95
N ARG A 113 1.70 -2.23 2.95
CA ARG A 113 1.32 -3.24 3.93
C ARG A 113 -0.19 -3.26 4.11
N ARG A 114 -0.77 -4.46 4.07
CA ARG A 114 -2.15 -4.67 4.51
C ARG A 114 -2.18 -4.61 6.03
N ARG A 115 -3.08 -3.83 6.61
CA ARG A 115 -3.36 -3.77 8.05
C ARG A 115 -4.57 -4.62 8.36
N GLY A 116 -4.34 -5.71 9.08
CA GLY A 116 -5.38 -6.58 9.62
C GLY A 116 -5.82 -6.16 11.02
N PRO A 117 -6.88 -6.79 11.56
CA PRO A 117 -7.44 -6.46 12.88
C PRO A 117 -6.46 -6.56 14.06
N SER A 118 -5.39 -7.36 13.92
CA SER A 118 -4.38 -7.61 14.94
C SER A 118 -3.04 -6.93 14.67
N ASP A 119 -2.93 -6.13 13.61
CA ASP A 119 -1.66 -5.47 13.22
C ASP A 119 -1.36 -4.18 14.02
N GLY A 120 -2.20 -3.83 15.00
CA GLY A 120 -2.05 -2.63 15.80
C GLY A 120 -2.73 -1.39 15.21
N THR A 121 -2.31 -0.22 15.68
CA THR A 121 -2.84 1.08 15.25
C THR A 121 -2.30 1.47 13.87
N PRO A 122 -3.00 2.34 13.12
CA PRO A 122 -2.46 2.96 11.91
C PRO A 122 -1.08 3.60 12.16
N THR A 123 -0.95 4.43 13.20
CA THR A 123 0.33 5.06 13.58
C THR A 123 1.45 4.06 13.84
N GLY A 124 1.16 2.93 14.49
CA GLY A 124 2.16 1.91 14.77
C GLY A 124 2.69 1.25 13.49
N VAL A 125 1.80 0.98 12.53
CA VAL A 125 2.19 0.47 11.20
C VAL A 125 2.96 1.53 10.42
N ALA A 126 2.51 2.78 10.49
CA ALA A 126 3.15 3.94 9.89
C ALA A 126 4.60 4.10 10.33
N ILE A 127 4.87 4.03 11.62
CA ILE A 127 6.22 4.09 12.18
C ILE A 127 7.10 2.91 11.71
N ALA A 128 6.52 1.72 11.53
CA ALA A 128 7.27 0.52 11.21
C ALA A 128 7.76 0.46 9.76
N MET A 129 7.03 1.06 8.81
CA MET A 129 7.34 0.96 7.38
C MET A 129 8.63 1.71 6.97
N PRO A 130 8.87 2.98 7.37
CA PRO A 130 10.12 3.66 7.10
C PRO A 130 11.33 2.93 7.69
N ARG A 131 11.21 2.32 8.89
CA ARG A 131 12.31 1.54 9.49
C ARG A 131 12.76 0.39 8.60
N GLY A 132 11.82 -0.39 8.06
CA GLY A 132 12.15 -1.52 7.17
C GLY A 132 12.67 -1.08 5.79
N THR A 133 12.36 0.15 5.36
CA THR A 133 12.87 0.70 4.09
C THR A 133 14.27 1.28 4.27
N LEU A 134 14.51 2.01 5.37
CA LEU A 134 15.78 2.66 5.69
C LEU A 134 16.90 1.68 6.01
N THR A 135 16.60 0.40 6.31
CA THR A 135 17.62 -0.66 6.42
C THR A 135 18.29 -1.03 5.10
N HIS A 136 17.82 -0.48 3.98
CA HIS A 136 18.47 -0.56 2.67
C HIS A 136 18.93 0.82 2.15
N PRO A 137 19.70 1.63 2.91
CA PRO A 137 20.05 2.97 2.46
C PRO A 137 21.19 2.89 1.43
N SER A 138 21.11 3.68 0.36
CA SER A 138 22.31 4.03 -0.40
C SER A 138 23.13 5.03 0.42
N VAL A 139 24.44 4.82 0.52
CA VAL A 139 25.36 5.62 1.35
C VAL A 139 25.27 7.13 1.06
N ASP A 140 24.89 7.51 -0.16
CA ASP A 140 24.78 8.91 -0.61
C ASP A 140 23.34 9.45 -0.63
N ALA A 141 22.34 8.70 -0.15
CA ALA A 141 20.96 9.19 -0.14
C ALA A 141 20.74 10.24 0.96
N PRO A 142 20.00 11.32 0.67
CA PRO A 142 19.58 12.26 1.71
C PRO A 142 18.67 11.56 2.73
N HIS A 143 18.77 11.99 4.00
CA HIS A 143 17.81 11.59 5.02
C HIS A 143 16.40 12.02 4.59
N PRO A 144 15.44 11.08 4.50
CA PRO A 144 14.11 11.43 4.00
C PRO A 144 13.28 12.11 5.08
N VAL A 145 12.52 13.13 4.69
CA VAL A 145 11.41 13.67 5.46
C VAL A 145 10.17 12.87 5.13
N VAL A 146 9.53 12.27 6.14
CA VAL A 146 8.30 11.49 5.98
C VAL A 146 7.09 12.35 6.33
N ALA A 147 6.25 12.64 5.36
CA ALA A 147 4.94 13.26 5.56
C ALA A 147 3.90 12.18 5.90
N LEU A 148 3.16 12.39 6.98
CA LEU A 148 2.14 11.47 7.50
C LEU A 148 0.74 12.02 7.27
N GLU A 149 -0.26 11.13 7.28
CA GLU A 149 -1.66 11.53 7.20
C GLU A 149 -2.06 12.21 8.52
N SER A 150 -3.01 13.16 8.48
CA SER A 150 -3.49 13.84 9.69
C SER A 150 -4.15 12.92 10.72
N GLY A 151 -4.49 11.69 10.32
CA GLY A 151 -5.03 10.66 11.21
C GLY A 151 -3.97 9.98 12.09
N ASP A 152 -2.69 10.09 11.74
CA ASP A 152 -1.59 9.54 12.54
C ASP A 152 -1.38 10.35 13.83
N ASP A 153 -1.00 9.66 14.91
CA ASP A 153 -0.65 10.33 16.17
C ASP A 153 0.73 11.00 16.04
N PRO A 154 0.80 12.35 16.05
CA PRO A 154 2.06 13.07 15.85
C PRO A 154 3.01 12.94 17.04
N VAL A 155 2.50 12.69 18.25
CA VAL A 155 3.32 12.53 19.46
C VAL A 155 3.97 11.16 19.48
N GLU A 156 3.21 10.11 19.15
CA GLU A 156 3.76 8.76 19.01
C GLU A 156 4.82 8.72 17.90
N SER A 157 4.53 9.34 16.75
CA SER A 157 5.45 9.43 15.61
C SER A 157 6.75 10.14 15.98
N ALA A 158 6.67 11.33 16.62
CA ALA A 158 7.86 12.07 17.03
C ALA A 158 8.71 11.32 18.09
N ARG A 159 8.09 10.49 18.93
CA ARG A 159 8.79 9.69 19.93
C ARG A 159 9.46 8.45 19.36
N ALA A 160 9.10 8.03 18.14
CA ALA A 160 9.58 6.81 17.53
C ALA A 160 11.07 6.85 17.15
N LYS A 161 11.68 8.03 17.05
CA LYS A 161 13.11 8.24 16.74
C LYS A 161 13.57 7.40 15.55
N LEU A 162 13.06 7.73 14.37
CA LEU A 162 13.40 7.05 13.12
C LEU A 162 14.84 7.41 12.70
N ASP A 163 15.49 6.57 11.89
CA ASP A 163 16.80 6.90 11.31
C ASP A 163 16.74 8.13 10.37
N ALA A 164 15.53 8.49 9.93
CA ALA A 164 15.23 9.76 9.27
C ALA A 164 15.51 10.99 10.17
N ASP A 165 15.49 10.84 11.49
CA ASP A 165 15.62 11.93 12.46
C ASP A 165 17.09 12.23 12.84
N ARG A 166 18.06 11.56 12.21
CA ARG A 166 19.49 11.81 12.50
C ARG A 166 19.89 13.22 12.05
N PRO A 167 20.69 13.95 12.84
CA PRO A 167 21.25 15.22 12.41
C PRO A 167 22.15 15.01 11.19
N TRP A 168 22.15 16.02 10.31
CA TRP A 168 22.98 16.12 9.11
C TRP A 168 24.48 16.18 9.43
#